data_AF-G2IXK8-F1
#
_entry.id   AF-G2IXK8-F1
#
_cell.length_a   1.000
_cell.length_b   1.000
_cell.length_c   1.000
_cell.angle_alpha   90.00
_cell.angle_beta   90.00
_cell.angle_gamma   90.00
#
_symmetry.space_group_name_H-M   'P 1'
#
loop_
_entity.id
_entity.type
_entity.pdbx_description
1 polymer ?
#
loop_
_entity_poly.entity_id
_entity_poly.type
_entity_poly.pdbx_seq_one_letter_code
_entity_poly.pdbx_strand_id
1 'polypeptide(L)'
;MAKALDELVTRLEHCREQGRCAKAVLDVVATRDLSVPIDHETCGELRALAQVFSCEPAELASAILRAACIDLQEHLDDDLDKLAAAAEQLVNDPCVGIASEEL
;
A
#
# COMPACT_ATOMS: atom_id res chain seq x y z
N MET A 1 -9.92 -2.75 -5.84
CA MET A 1 -8.88 -2.62 -6.89
C MET A 1 -7.89 -1.58 -6.42
N ALA A 2 -6.60 -1.74 -6.72
CA ALA A 2 -5.51 -0.84 -6.30
C ALA A 2 -5.51 0.46 -7.14
N LYS A 3 -6.39 1.39 -6.80
CA LYS A 3 -6.61 2.62 -7.58
C LYS A 3 -5.41 3.55 -7.54
N ALA A 4 -4.75 3.68 -6.39
CA ALA A 4 -3.61 4.57 -6.22
C ALA A 4 -2.38 4.04 -6.99
N LEU A 5 -2.19 2.72 -7.05
CA LEU A 5 -1.13 2.10 -7.84
C LEU A 5 -1.33 2.33 -9.34
N ASP A 6 -2.55 2.12 -9.84
CA ASP A 6 -2.90 2.36 -11.25
C ASP A 6 -2.72 3.83 -11.65
N GLU A 7 -3.11 4.75 -10.77
CA GLU A 7 -2.91 6.19 -10.98
C GLU A 7 -1.42 6.55 -11.04
N LEU A 8 -0.60 5.97 -10.17
CA LEU A 8 0.85 6.16 -10.19
C LEU A 8 1.46 5.73 -11.53
N VAL A 9 1.11 4.54 -12.01
CA VAL A 9 1.61 4.01 -13.29
C VAL A 9 1.17 4.91 -14.44
N THR A 10 -0.11 5.28 -14.49
CA THR A 10 -0.66 6.16 -15.53
C THR A 10 0.09 7.50 -15.59
N ARG A 11 0.42 8.09 -14.43
CA ARG A 11 1.18 9.35 -14.37
C ARG A 11 2.63 9.19 -14.85
N LEU A 12 3.28 8.08 -14.51
CA LEU A 12 4.65 7.78 -14.96
C LEU A 12 4.71 7.57 -16.47
N GLU A 13 3.75 6.84 -17.04
CA GLU A 13 3.60 6.63 -18.47
C GLU A 13 3.37 7.96 -19.20
N HIS A 14 2.48 8.80 -18.67
CA HIS A 14 2.22 10.13 -19.23
C HIS A 14 3.45 11.04 -19.23
N CYS A 15 4.26 11.00 -18.16
CA CYS A 15 5.54 11.72 -18.13
C CYS A 15 6.51 11.19 -19.20
N ARG A 16 6.60 9.86 -19.35
CA ARG A 16 7.45 9.22 -20.36
C ARG A 16 7.04 9.62 -21.79
N GLU A 17 5.75 9.57 -22.10
CA GLU A 17 5.20 9.97 -23.40
C GLU A 17 5.50 11.43 -23.75
N GLN A 18 5.53 12.31 -22.75
CA GLN A 18 5.86 13.72 -22.92
C GLN A 18 7.37 14.02 -22.90
N GLY A 19 8.22 13.02 -22.72
CA GLY A 19 9.66 13.19 -22.54
C GLY A 19 10.00 13.99 -21.26
N ARG A 20 9.11 13.99 -20.27
CA ARG A 20 9.26 14.71 -19.01
C ARG A 20 9.87 13.81 -17.94
N CYS A 21 10.61 14.42 -17.02
CA CYS A 21 11.24 13.70 -15.91
C CYS A 21 10.20 13.14 -14.93
N ALA A 22 10.31 11.85 -14.62
CA ALA A 22 9.46 11.18 -13.63
C ALA A 22 9.60 11.75 -12.21
N LYS A 23 10.65 12.52 -11.93
CA LYS A 23 10.91 13.15 -10.62
C LYS A 23 9.72 13.97 -10.12
N ALA A 24 8.98 14.66 -10.99
CA ALA A 24 7.79 15.42 -10.57
C ALA A 24 6.63 14.54 -10.04
N VAL A 25 6.60 13.27 -10.43
CA VAL A 25 5.61 12.29 -9.93
C VAL A 25 6.12 11.59 -8.67
N LEU A 26 7.43 11.41 -8.57
CA LEU A 26 8.11 10.65 -7.52
C LEU A 26 8.59 11.51 -6.34
N ASP A 27 8.58 12.84 -6.47
CA ASP A 27 9.04 13.76 -5.42
C ASP A 27 8.12 13.67 -4.20
N VAL A 28 8.57 12.90 -3.21
CA VAL A 28 7.91 12.72 -1.93
C VAL A 28 8.90 13.12 -0.85
N VAL A 29 8.49 14.05 0.00
CA VAL A 29 9.29 14.45 1.16
C VAL A 29 9.41 13.25 2.10
N ALA A 30 10.57 12.61 2.11
CA ALA A 30 10.87 11.54 3.03
C ALA A 30 10.88 12.08 4.47
N THR A 31 9.97 11.58 5.31
CA THR A 31 9.92 11.95 6.73
C THR A 31 10.71 10.98 7.62
N ARG A 32 11.00 9.77 7.10
CA ARG A 32 11.76 8.70 7.76
C ARG A 32 12.42 7.80 6.71
N ASP A 33 13.59 7.28 7.06
CA ASP A 33 14.24 6.21 6.28
C ASP A 33 13.67 4.85 6.69
N LEU A 34 13.28 4.05 5.70
CA LEU A 34 12.78 2.70 5.88
C LEU A 34 13.68 1.73 5.13
N SER A 35 14.29 0.79 5.85
CA SER A 35 15.07 -0.30 5.25
C SER A 35 14.23 -1.57 5.24
N VAL A 36 13.82 -2.01 4.05
CA VAL A 36 13.02 -3.23 3.86
C VAL A 36 13.84 -4.24 3.06
N PRO A 37 14.01 -5.48 3.55
CA PRO A 37 14.61 -6.52 2.74
C PRO A 37 13.65 -6.89 1.60
N ILE A 38 14.18 -6.88 0.38
CA ILE A 38 13.49 -7.37 -0.82
C ILE A 38 14.29 -8.54 -1.38
N ASP A 39 13.60 -9.51 -1.96
CA ASP A 39 14.25 -10.63 -2.64
C ASP A 39 14.94 -10.16 -3.94
N HIS A 40 15.79 -11.04 -4.48
CA HIS A 40 16.61 -10.72 -5.63
C HIS A 40 15.79 -10.48 -6.91
N GLU A 41 14.69 -11.20 -7.08
CA GLU A 41 13.83 -11.11 -8.25
C GLU A 41 13.10 -9.76 -8.27
N THR A 42 12.41 -9.42 -7.17
CA THR A 42 11.76 -8.11 -6.99
C THR A 42 12.74 -6.96 -7.17
N CYS A 43 13.97 -7.09 -6.67
CA CYS A 43 15.01 -6.09 -6.85
C CYS A 43 15.43 -5.92 -8.33
N GLY A 44 15.41 -7.01 -9.10
CA GLY A 44 15.66 -7.02 -10.54
C GLY A 44 14.56 -6.30 -11.31
N GLU A 45 13.30 -6.62 -11.01
CA GLU A 45 12.13 -6.00 -11.64
C GLU A 45 12.05 -4.50 -11.35
N LEU A 46 12.26 -4.11 -10.10
CA LEU A 46 12.29 -2.70 -9.70
C LEU A 46 13.35 -1.91 -10.47
N ARG A 47 14.55 -2.49 -10.65
CA ARG A 47 15.61 -1.87 -11.45
C ARG A 47 15.24 -1.74 -12.92
N ALA A 48 14.60 -2.75 -13.49
CA ALA A 48 14.13 -2.69 -14.88
C ALA A 48 13.07 -1.60 -15.07
N LEU A 49 12.10 -1.50 -14.16
CA LEU A 49 11.07 -0.45 -14.18
C LEU A 49 11.67 0.95 -13.99
N ALA A 50 12.61 1.10 -13.06
CA ALA A 50 13.31 2.37 -12.84
C ALA A 50 14.05 2.85 -14.10
N GLN A 51 14.63 1.94 -14.88
CA GLN A 51 15.23 2.27 -16.18
C GLN A 51 14.19 2.75 -17.19
N VAL A 52 13.03 2.09 -17.26
CA VAL A 52 11.93 2.46 -18.18
C VAL A 52 11.44 3.89 -17.91
N PHE A 53 11.36 4.29 -16.64
CA PHE A 53 10.91 5.63 -16.24
C PHE A 53 12.06 6.63 -16.03
N SER A 54 13.31 6.22 -16.26
CA SER A 54 14.51 7.04 -16.06
C SER A 54 14.56 7.70 -14.67
N CYS A 55 14.35 6.91 -13.62
CA CYS A 55 14.36 7.35 -12.24
C CYS A 55 15.24 6.46 -11.35
N GLU A 56 15.45 6.88 -10.10
CA GLU A 56 16.17 6.09 -9.11
C GLU A 56 15.29 4.95 -8.57
N PRO A 57 15.80 3.71 -8.45
CA PRO A 57 15.02 2.58 -7.92
C PRO A 57 14.43 2.83 -6.54
N ALA A 58 15.14 3.56 -5.67
CA ALA A 58 14.66 3.89 -4.32
C ALA A 58 13.47 4.87 -4.35
N GLU A 59 13.48 5.84 -5.25
CA GLU A 59 12.36 6.78 -5.44
C GLU A 59 11.13 6.04 -5.95
N LEU A 60 11.32 5.16 -6.94
CA LEU A 60 10.24 4.33 -7.48
C LEU A 60 9.66 3.38 -6.42
N ALA A 61 10.51 2.70 -5.65
CA ALA A 61 10.07 1.81 -4.57
C ALA A 61 9.26 2.56 -3.50
N SER A 62 9.70 3.77 -3.14
CA SER A 62 9.02 4.60 -2.16
C SER A 62 7.64 5.04 -2.67
N ALA A 63 7.54 5.42 -3.95
CA ALA A 63 6.27 5.79 -4.57
C ALA A 63 5.30 4.60 -4.65
N ILE A 64 5.79 3.42 -5.07
CA ILE A 64 5.01 2.18 -5.12
C ILE A 64 4.50 1.81 -3.73
N LEU A 65 5.38 1.81 -2.71
CA LEU A 65 5.00 1.49 -1.34
C LEU A 65 3.95 2.47 -0.81
N ARG A 66 4.11 3.76 -1.09
CA ARG A 66 3.12 4.78 -0.70
C ARG A 66 1.77 4.54 -1.35
N ALA A 67 1.73 4.27 -2.65
CA ALA A 67 0.48 3.99 -3.37
C ALA A 67 -0.20 2.73 -2.81
N ALA A 68 0.56 1.67 -2.58
CA ALA A 68 0.05 0.46 -1.94
C ALA A 68 -0.48 0.71 -0.51
N CYS A 69 0.18 1.55 0.28
CA CYS A 69 -0.33 1.95 1.60
C CYS A 69 -1.64 2.72 1.53
N ILE A 70 -1.82 3.60 0.54
CA ILE A 70 -3.08 4.34 0.33
C ILE A 70 -4.21 3.37 0.00
N ASP A 71 -3.96 2.44 -0.93
CA ASP A 71 -4.94 1.43 -1.31
C ASP A 71 -5.33 0.52 -0.12
N LEU A 72 -4.37 0.17 0.75
CA LEU A 72 -4.63 -0.58 1.98
C LEU A 72 -5.43 0.24 2.99
N GLN A 73 -5.15 1.53 3.12
CA GLN A 73 -5.88 2.42 4.03
C GLN A 73 -7.33 2.65 3.60
N GLU A 74 -7.63 2.73 2.30
CA GLU A 74 -8.99 2.94 1.79
C GLU A 74 -9.98 1.86 2.27
N HIS A 75 -9.50 0.65 2.56
CA HIS A 75 -10.34 -0.47 3.01
C HIS A 75 -10.27 -0.70 4.52
N LEU A 76 -9.37 0.00 5.23
CA LEU A 76 -9.08 -0.27 6.64
C LEU A 76 -10.24 0.16 7.55
N ASP A 77 -10.87 1.31 7.26
CA ASP A 77 -11.99 1.82 8.05
C ASP A 77 -13.20 0.88 7.96
N ASP A 78 -13.55 0.41 6.75
CA ASP A 78 -14.63 -0.56 6.52
C ASP A 78 -14.37 -1.90 7.24
N ASP A 79 -13.12 -2.34 7.29
CA ASP A 79 -12.75 -3.59 7.96
C ASP A 79 -12.75 -3.45 9.49
N LEU A 80 -12.39 -2.28 10.02
CA LEU A 80 -12.52 -1.95 11.44
C LEU A 80 -13.98 -1.89 11.87
N ASP A 81 -14.87 -1.31 11.05
CA ASP A 81 -16.30 -1.26 11.33
C ASP A 81 -16.93 -2.66 11.33
N LYS A 82 -16.56 -3.53 10.38
CA LYS A 82 -16.99 -4.94 10.38
C LYS A 82 -16.49 -5.68 11.61
N LEU A 83 -15.25 -5.44 12.03
CA LEU A 83 -14.69 -6.04 13.23
C LEU A 83 -15.43 -5.58 14.49
N ALA A 84 -15.73 -4.29 14.60
CA ALA A 84 -16.50 -3.73 15.70
C ALA A 84 -17.93 -4.33 15.75
N ALA A 85 -18.62 -4.42 14.61
CA ALA A 85 -19.93 -5.03 14.52
C ALA A 85 -19.91 -6.52 14.89
N ALA A 86 -18.88 -7.27 14.45
CA ALA A 86 -18.71 -8.68 14.82
C ALA A 86 -18.43 -8.84 16.32
N ALA A 87 -17.62 -7.96 16.91
CA ALA A 87 -17.36 -7.95 18.35
C ALA A 87 -18.62 -7.63 19.16
N GLU A 88 -19.43 -6.67 18.72
CA GLU A 88 -20.71 -6.33 19.36
C GLU A 88 -21.71 -7.50 19.28
N GLN A 89 -21.78 -8.20 18.14
CA GLN A 89 -22.59 -9.40 18.01
C GLN A 89 -22.13 -10.52 18.95
N LEU A 90 -20.81 -10.69 19.14
CA LEU A 90 -20.26 -11.69 20.04
C LEU A 90 -20.53 -11.36 21.52
N VAL A 91 -20.44 -10.09 21.89
CA VAL A 91 -20.73 -9.60 23.26
C VAL A 91 -22.22 -9.70 23.59
N ASN A 92 -23.06 -9.46 22.59
CA ASN A 92 -24.51 -9.56 22.73
C ASN A 92 -25.05 -10.97 22.44
N ASP A 93 -24.19 -11.95 22.14
CA ASP A 93 -24.58 -13.35 21.99
C ASP A 93 -24.82 -13.95 23.39
N PRO A 94 -26.08 -14.24 23.75
CA PRO A 94 -26.42 -14.76 25.07
C PRO A 94 -25.80 -16.15 25.34
N CYS A 95 -25.27 -16.85 24.34
CA CYS A 95 -24.61 -18.14 24.50
C CYS A 95 -23.11 -18.04 24.85
N VAL A 96 -22.45 -16.90 24.63
CA VAL A 96 -21.01 -16.73 24.96
C VAL A 96 -20.80 -16.53 26.46
N GLY A 97 -21.82 -16.07 27.19
CA GLY A 97 -21.79 -15.91 28.66
C GLY A 97 -22.03 -17.20 29.47
N ILE A 98 -22.53 -18.29 28.85
CA ILE A 98 -22.95 -19.49 29.61
C ILE A 98 -21.84 -20.55 29.71
N ALA A 99 -20.76 -20.41 28.93
CA ALA A 99 -19.68 -21.41 28.91
C ALA A 99 -18.55 -21.17 29.95
N SER A 100 -18.60 -20.11 30.76
CA SER A 100 -17.53 -19.78 31.73
C SER A 100 -17.91 -19.97 33.20
N GLU A 101 -19.08 -20.53 33.52
CA GLU A 101 -19.51 -20.76 34.92
C GLU A 101 -19.38 -22.22 35.42
N GLU A 102 -18.82 -23.15 34.63
CA GLU A 102 -18.55 -24.51 35.11
C GLU A 102 -17.07 -24.90 35.02
N LEU A 103 -16.26 -24.38 35.96
CA LEU A 103 -15.01 -25.01 36.41
C LEU A 103 -14.65 -24.59 37.85
#